data_AF-A0A0D1LEX7-F1
#
_entry.id   AF-A0A0D1LEX7-F1
#
_cell.length_a   1.000
_cell.length_b   1.000
_cell.length_c   1.000
_cell.angle_alpha   90.00
_cell.angle_beta   90.00
_cell.angle_gamma   90.00
#
_symmetry.space_group_name_H-M   'P 1'
#
loop_
_entity.id
_entity.type
_entity.pdbx_description
1 polymer ?
#
loop_
_entity_poly.entity_id
_entity_poly.type
_entity_poly.pdbx_seq_one_letter_code
_entity_poly.pdbx_strand_id
1 'polypeptide(L)' 'MSDKTYSNAEFGAIIAKNTQWSDANAKWVKERLIDNSRLLPDHGSKWSEKRIANYLFELAFVKPENIDWSI' A
#
# COMPACT_ATOMS: atom_id res chain seq x y z
N MET A 1 7.75 -16.32 8.95
CA MET A 1 8.30 -15.58 7.80
C MET A 1 8.71 -14.22 8.35
N SER A 2 9.86 -13.69 7.97
CA SER A 2 10.32 -12.40 8.52
C SER A 2 9.35 -11.32 8.03
N ASP A 3 8.67 -10.61 8.93
CA ASP A 3 7.68 -9.60 8.59
C ASP A 3 8.40 -8.38 7.99
N LYS A 4 8.63 -8.42 6.68
CA LYS A 4 9.21 -7.30 5.93
C LYS A 4 8.25 -6.12 6.03
N THR A 5 8.81 -4.98 6.40
CA THR A 5 8.06 -3.74 6.59
C THR A 5 8.62 -2.64 5.70
N TYR A 6 7.75 -1.80 5.17
CA TYR A 6 8.05 -0.73 4.22
C TYR A 6 7.80 0.63 4.85
N SER A 7 8.64 1.61 4.51
CA SER A 7 8.41 3.02 4.81
C SER A 7 7.21 3.56 4.03
N ASN A 8 6.74 4.75 4.40
CA ASN A 8 5.68 5.45 3.67
C ASN A 8 6.03 5.75 2.20
N ALA A 9 7.32 5.96 1.89
CA ALA A 9 7.78 6.23 0.53
C ALA A 9 7.74 4.95 -0.32
N GLU A 10 8.28 3.86 0.21
CA GLU A 10 8.24 2.53 -0.41
C GLU A 10 6.80 2.03 -0.62
N PHE A 11 5.94 2.22 0.38
CA PHE A 11 4.51 1.97 0.25
C PHE A 11 3.91 2.71 -0.95
N GLY A 12 4.13 4.03 -1.05
CA GLY A 12 3.63 4.84 -2.15
C GLY A 12 4.11 4.35 -3.52
N ALA A 13 5.39 3.97 -3.62
CA ALA A 13 5.98 3.42 -4.84
C ALA A 13 5.33 2.09 -5.25
N ILE A 14 5.12 1.18 -4.29
CA ILE A 14 4.43 -0.09 -4.53
C ILE A 14 3.00 0.16 -5.02
N ILE A 15 2.25 1.07 -4.39
CA ILE A 15 0.87 1.37 -4.80
C ILE A 15 0.82 1.92 -6.22
N ALA A 16 1.64 2.92 -6.54
CA ALA A 16 1.66 3.53 -7.87
C ALA A 16 1.98 2.49 -8.96
N LYS A 17 2.99 1.64 -8.70
CA LYS A 17 3.43 0.59 -9.64
C LYS A 17 2.34 -0.44 -9.94
N ASN A 18 1.57 -0.83 -8.92
CA ASN A 18 0.60 -1.92 -9.03
C ASN A 18 -0.82 -1.46 -9.45
N THR A 19 -1.09 -0.15 -9.48
CA THR A 19 -2.44 0.37 -9.79
C THR A 19 -2.53 1.14 -11.12
N GLN A 20 -1.41 1.39 -11.80
CA GLN A 20 -1.32 2.26 -12.98
C GLN A 20 -1.91 3.67 -12.75
N TRP A 21 -2.06 4.08 -11.49
CA TRP A 21 -2.59 5.39 -11.16
C TRP A 21 -1.51 6.46 -11.33
N SER A 22 -1.90 7.61 -11.88
CA SER A 22 -1.08 8.81 -11.77
C SER A 22 -0.87 9.16 -10.29
N ASP A 23 0.30 9.71 -9.94
CA ASP A 23 0.65 10.10 -8.57
C ASP A 23 -0.43 10.91 -7.84
N ALA A 24 -1.19 11.74 -8.57
CA ALA A 24 -2.30 12.52 -8.03
C ALA A 24 -3.46 11.66 -7.47
N ASN A 25 -3.81 10.56 -8.16
CA ASN A 25 -4.85 9.63 -7.73
C ASN A 25 -4.35 8.75 -6.57
N ALA A 26 -3.08 8.33 -6.61
CA ALA A 26 -2.45 7.60 -5.51
C ALA A 26 -2.39 8.44 -4.21
N LYS A 27 -2.10 9.74 -4.33
CA LYS A 27 -2.08 10.67 -3.19
C LYS A 27 -3.46 10.87 -2.57
N TRP A 28 -4.48 11.12 -3.39
CA TRP A 28 -5.85 11.32 -2.91
C TRP A 28 -6.40 10.09 -2.20
N VAL A 29 -6.10 8.90 -2.73
CA VAL A 29 -6.55 7.64 -2.15
C VAL A 29 -5.80 7.32 -0.85
N LYS A 30 -4.50 7.63 -0.76
CA LYS A 30 -3.72 7.57 0.49
C LYS A 30 -4.35 8.46 1.57
N GLU A 31 -4.68 9.70 1.24
CA GLU A 31 -5.30 10.64 2.18
C GLU A 31 -6.68 10.14 2.62
N ARG A 32 -7.53 9.69 1.68
CA ARG A 32 -8.88 9.21 2.01
C ARG A 32 -8.88 7.92 2.83
N LEU A 33 -7.93 7.01 2.62
CA LEU A 33 -7.87 5.75 3.36
C LEU A 33 -7.15 5.86 4.70
N ILE A 34 -6.17 6.75 4.87
CA ILE A 34 -5.66 7.04 6.21
C ILE A 34 -6.78 7.63 7.09
N ASP A 35 -7.65 8.46 6.50
CA ASP A 35 -8.76 9.08 7.22
C ASP A 35 -9.95 8.13 7.43
N ASN A 36 -10.24 7.21 6.50
CA ASN A 36 -11.42 6.33 6.57
C ASN A 36 -11.15 4.88 7.01
N SER A 37 -9.91 4.40 6.93
CA SER A 37 -9.62 2.98 7.17
C SER A 37 -8.91 2.76 8.51
N ARG A 38 -9.27 1.65 9.15
CA ARG A 38 -8.51 1.01 10.25
C ARG A 38 -7.09 0.53 9.83
N LEU A 39 -6.60 0.89 8.63
CA LEU A 39 -5.31 0.46 8.08
C LEU A 39 -4.23 1.51 8.41
N LEU A 40 -3.81 1.48 9.67
CA LEU A 40 -3.20 2.62 10.35
C LEU A 40 -1.68 2.53 10.58
N PRO A 41 -0.80 2.29 9.60
CA PRO A 41 0.51 1.63 9.80
C PRO A 41 0.65 0.65 11.00
N ASP A 42 1.67 -0.19 11.00
CA ASP A 42 1.98 -0.91 12.24
C ASP A 42 2.63 0.10 13.21
N HIS A 43 2.35 -0.04 14.51
CA HIS A 43 2.82 0.88 15.57
C HIS A 43 4.31 1.21 15.36
N GLY A 44 4.63 2.38 14.78
CA GLY A 44 6.00 2.72 14.38
C GLY A 44 6.23 3.21 12.94
N SER A 45 5.19 3.53 12.15
CA SER A 45 5.28 4.18 10.81
C SER A 45 5.69 3.28 9.64
N LYS A 46 5.61 1.95 9.80
CA LYS A 46 5.95 1.01 8.73
C LYS A 46 4.75 0.16 8.31
N TRP A 47 4.75 -0.31 7.08
CA TRP A 47 3.69 -1.09 6.44
C TRP A 47 4.14 -2.54 6.24
N SER A 48 3.42 -3.51 6.77
CA SER A 48 3.67 -4.93 6.47
C SER A 48 3.16 -5.31 5.07
N GLU A 49 3.80 -6.29 4.42
CA GLU A 49 3.37 -6.83 3.11
C GLU A 49 1.88 -7.18 3.10
N LYS A 50 1.38 -7.85 4.14
CA LYS A 50 -0.04 -8.20 4.28
C LYS A 50 -0.96 -6.98 4.21
N ARG A 51 -0.56 -5.87 4.82
CA ARG A 51 -1.36 -4.65 4.85
C ARG A 51 -1.36 -3.95 3.50
N ILE A 52 -0.20 -3.88 2.85
CA ILE A 52 -0.09 -3.35 1.48
C ILE A 52 -0.90 -4.20 0.51
N ALA A 53 -0.88 -5.53 0.66
CA ALA A 53 -1.64 -6.44 -0.18
C ALA A 53 -3.16 -6.27 -0.02
N ASN A 54 -3.64 -6.18 1.22
CA ASN A 54 -5.05 -5.89 1.48
C ASN A 54 -5.46 -4.54 0.88
N TYR A 55 -4.60 -3.54 0.99
CA TYR A 55 -4.84 -2.21 0.44
C TYR A 55 -4.93 -2.23 -1.09
N LEU A 56 -3.97 -2.87 -1.76
CA LEU A 56 -3.98 -3.05 -3.21
C LEU A 56 -5.21 -3.82 -3.72
N PHE A 57 -5.66 -4.81 -2.94
CA PHE A 57 -6.87 -5.55 -3.24
C PHE A 57 -8.12 -4.67 -3.09
N GLU A 58 -8.25 -3.92 -1.99
CA GLU A 58 -9.39 -3.01 -1.77
C GLU A 58 -9.44 -1.88 -2.81
N LEU A 59 -8.28 -1.42 -3.28
CA LEU A 59 -8.19 -0.32 -4.22
C LEU A 59 -8.41 -0.68 -5.67
N ALA A 60 -7.78 -1.75 -6.12
CA ALA A 60 -7.65 -2.07 -7.52
C ALA A 60 -7.85 -3.57 -7.79
N PHE A 61 -8.35 -4.33 -6.80
CA PHE A 61 -8.55 -5.78 -6.88
C PHE A 61 -7.29 -6.56 -7.27
N VAL A 62 -6.11 -6.01 -6.96
CA VAL A 62 -4.83 -6.68 -7.19
C VAL A 62 -4.69 -7.78 -6.15
N LYS A 63 -4.55 -9.03 -6.61
CA LYS A 63 -4.36 -10.18 -5.73
C LYS A 63 -2.93 -10.21 -5.17
N PRO A 64 -2.71 -10.69 -3.93
CA PRO A 64 -1.40 -10.72 -3.29
C PRO A 64 -0.29 -11.36 -4.14
N GLU A 65 -0.61 -12.42 -4.87
CA GLU A 65 0.31 -13.15 -5.75
C GLU A 65 0.76 -12.35 -6.99
N ASN A 66 0.07 -11.27 -7.34
CA ASN A 66 0.34 -10.44 -8.51
C ASN A 66 1.02 -9.10 -8.14
N ILE A 67 1.34 -8.89 -6.86
CA ILE A 67 1.94 -7.65 -6.40
C ILE A 67 3.43 -7.65 -6.74
N ASP A 68 3.84 -6.64 -7.50
CA ASP A 68 5.25 -6.35 -7.72
C ASP A 68 5.82 -5.61 -6.50
N TRP A 69 6.68 -6.32 -5.74
CA TRP A 69 7.38 -5.84 -4.55
C TRP A 69 8.76 -5.25 -4.83
N SER A 70 9.19 -5.16 -6.10
CA SER A 70 10.50 -4.60 -6.45
C SER A 70 10.47 -3.07 -6.38
N ILE A 71 11.37 -2.52 -5.54
CA ILE A 71 11.56 -1.10 -5.25
C ILE A 71 13.02 -0.74 -5.53
#